data_AF-A0A653D4H1-F1
#
_entry.id   AF-A0A653D4H1-F1
#
_cell.length_a   1.000
_cell.length_b   1.000
_cell.length_c   1.000
_cell.angle_alpha   90.00
_cell.angle_beta   90.00
_cell.angle_gamma   90.00
#
_symmetry.space_group_name_H-M   'P 1'
#
loop_
_entity.id
_entity.type
_entity.pdbx_description
1 polymer ?
#
loop_
_entity_poly.entity_id
_entity_poly.type
_entity_poly.pdbx_seq_one_letter_code
_entity_poly.pdbx_strand_id
1 'polypeptide(L)' 'MFQVLNPLDAICDKPRVEAICVSQLRNAKKVDESILQERPDVKIFLPFRFLFYKPEELFKANTYNRFLA' A
#
# COMPACT_ATOMS: atom_id res chain seq x y z
N MET A 1 21.85 8.56 12.03
CA MET A 1 21.11 7.30 11.77
C MET A 1 19.77 7.71 11.16
N PHE A 2 19.45 7.29 9.95
CA PHE A 2 18.19 7.64 9.28
C PHE A 2 17.12 6.61 9.65
N GLN A 3 15.97 7.06 10.12
CA GLN A 3 14.81 6.20 10.36
C GLN A 3 14.03 6.03 9.06
N VAL A 4 13.67 4.79 8.72
CA VAL A 4 12.85 4.49 7.54
C VAL A 4 11.39 4.74 7.86
N LEU A 5 10.73 5.58 7.07
CA LEU A 5 9.29 5.85 7.19
C LEU A 5 8.50 4.81 6.38
N ASN A 6 7.51 4.19 7.01
CA ASN A 6 6.64 3.18 6.40
C ASN A 6 7.43 2.02 5.76
N PRO A 7 8.07 1.16 6.59
CA PRO A 7 8.93 0.09 6.10
C PRO A 7 8.15 -0.94 5.26
N LEU A 8 8.76 -1.40 4.17
CA LEU A 8 8.15 -2.33 3.20
C LEU A 8 7.84 -3.71 3.79
N ASP A 9 8.53 -4.09 4.87
CA ASP A 9 8.28 -5.35 5.58
C ASP A 9 6.97 -5.33 6.38
N ALA A 10 6.34 -4.16 6.54
CA ALA A 10 5.10 -3.95 7.30
C ALA A 10 5.14 -4.45 8.77
N ILE A 11 6.35 -4.67 9.31
CA ILE A 11 6.53 -5.14 10.69
C ILE A 11 6.40 -3.94 11.63
N CYS A 12 5.20 -3.79 12.20
CA CYS A 12 4.80 -2.66 13.03
C CYS A 12 4.19 -3.06 14.38
N ASP A 13 4.22 -4.34 14.71
CA ASP A 13 3.71 -4.95 15.95
C ASP A 13 4.76 -4.99 17.07
N LYS A 14 6.03 -4.73 16.75
CA LYS A 14 7.14 -4.68 17.72
C LYS A 14 7.90 -3.34 17.70
N PRO A 15 8.51 -2.92 18.82
CA PRO A 15 9.36 -1.73 18.85
C PRO A 15 10.58 -1.87 17.94
N ARG A 16 10.90 -0.82 17.18
CA ARG A 16 12.05 -0.74 16.27
C ARG A 16 12.71 0.63 16.45
N VAL A 17 14.03 0.67 16.38
CA VAL A 17 14.82 1.91 16.53
C VAL A 17 15.13 2.56 15.18
N GLU A 18 15.09 1.74 14.13
CA GLU A 18 15.47 2.07 12.77
C GLU A 18 14.27 2.35 11.83
N ALA A 19 13.04 2.22 12.32
CA ALA A 19 11.83 2.39 11.51
C ALA A 19 10.72 3.13 12.28
N ILE A 20 9.91 3.89 11.53
CA ILE A 20 8.67 4.52 12.01
C ILE A 20 7.50 3.95 11.19
N CYS A 21 6.51 3.44 11.90
CA CYS A 21 5.27 2.92 11.34
C CYS A 21 4.23 4.03 11.15
N VAL A 22 3.33 3.83 10.18
CA VAL A 22 2.24 4.80 9.89
C VAL A 22 1.41 5.12 11.13
N SER A 23 1.15 4.12 11.98
CA SER A 23 0.41 4.27 13.25
C SER A 23 1.12 5.14 14.30
N GLN A 24 2.43 5.36 14.17
CA GLN A 24 3.22 6.19 15.06
C GLN A 24 3.32 7.64 14.58
N LEU A 25 2.88 7.91 13.34
CA LEU A 25 2.89 9.25 12.77
C LEU A 25 1.86 10.13 13.48
N ARG A 26 2.25 11.39 13.66
CA ARG A 26 1.37 12.45 14.18
C ARG A 26 1.15 13.48 13.08
N ASN A 27 0.02 14.17 13.15
CA ASN A 27 -0.28 15.23 12.19
C ASN A 27 0.76 16.35 12.30
N ALA A 28 1.38 16.71 11.17
CA ALA A 28 2.34 17.81 11.11
C ALA A 28 1.68 19.20 11.25
N LYS A 29 0.36 19.28 11.02
CA LYS A 29 -0.47 20.48 11.12
C LYS A 29 -1.79 20.13 11.80
N LYS A 30 -2.54 21.15 12.20
CA LYS A 30 -3.92 20.95 12.68
C LYS A 30 -4.74 20.29 11.57
N VAL A 31 -5.48 19.25 11.94
CA VAL A 31 -6.42 18.57 11.04
C VAL A 31 -7.62 19.49 10.85
N ASP A 32 -8.05 19.67 9.61
CA ASP A 32 -9.28 20.38 9.31
C ASP A 32 -10.48 19.52 9.77
N GLU A 33 -11.29 20.04 10.68
CA GLU A 33 -12.43 19.31 11.26
C GLU A 33 -13.54 19.06 10.23
N SER A 34 -13.54 19.76 9.08
CA SER A 34 -14.46 19.49 7.98
C SER A 34 -14.35 18.05 7.45
N ILE A 35 -13.20 17.38 7.59
CA ILE A 35 -13.05 15.98 7.16
C ILE A 35 -13.87 15.00 8.02
N LEU A 36 -14.32 15.42 9.20
CA LEU A 36 -15.11 14.59 10.12
C LEU A 36 -16.61 14.65 9.81
N GLN A 37 -17.01 15.43 8.80
CA GLN A 37 -18.41 15.52 8.37
C GLN A 37 -18.90 14.16 7.86
N GLU A 38 -20.13 13.78 8.25
CA GLU A 38 -20.74 12.51 7.86
C GLU A 38 -20.90 12.39 6.33
N ARG A 39 -21.14 13.51 5.64
CA ARG A 39 -21.36 13.56 4.20
C ARG A 39 -20.15 14.20 3.51
N PRO A 40 -19.48 13.50 2.59
CA PRO A 40 -18.38 14.07 1.83
C PRO A 40 -18.89 15.03 0.75
N ASP A 41 -18.13 16.08 0.47
CA ASP A 41 -18.42 17.05 -0.62
C ASP A 41 -18.39 16.38 -2.00
N VAL A 42 -17.49 15.41 -2.19
CA VAL A 42 -17.30 14.68 -3.45
C VAL A 42 -17.17 13.19 -3.17
N LYS A 43 -17.92 12.36 -3.91
CA LYS A 43 -17.80 10.90 -3.90
C LYS A 43 -17.17 10.44 -5.20
N ILE A 44 -15.91 10.00 -5.13
CA ILE A 44 -15.22 9.41 -6.28
C ILE A 44 -15.50 7.91 -6.28
N PHE A 45 -16.18 7.43 -7.32
CA PHE A 45 -16.35 6.00 -7.56
C PHE A 45 -15.25 5.55 -8.51
N LEU A 46 -14.29 4.78 -7.99
CA LEU A 46 -13.30 4.11 -8.82
C LEU A 46 -13.88 2.77 -9.27
N PRO A 47 -14.29 2.62 -10.55
CA PRO A 47 -14.67 1.31 -11.05
C PRO A 47 -13.43 0.43 -11.07
N PHE A 48 -13.39 -0.59 -10.22
CA PHE A 48 -12.36 -1.61 -10.31
C PHE A 48 -12.93 -2.86 -10.98
N ARG A 49 -12.10 -3.52 -11.78
CA ARG A 49 -12.39 -4.83 -12.35
C ARG A 49 -11.16 -5.69 -12.16
N PHE A 50 -11.36 -6.90 -11.65
CA PHE A 50 -10.33 -7.93 -11.69
C PHE A 50 -10.28 -8.52 -13.09
N LEU A 51 -9.11 -8.48 -13.71
CA LEU A 51 -8.84 -9.18 -14.96
C LEU A 51 -8.38 -10.58 -14.58
N PHE A 52 -9.18 -11.58 -14.96
CA PHE A 52 -8.83 -12.98 -14.77
C PHE A 52 -8.21 -13.48 -16.06
N TYR A 53 -6.89 -13.62 -16.05
CA TYR A 53 -6.15 -14.22 -17.14
C TYR A 53 -5.87 -15.68 -16.84
N LYS A 54 -6.03 -16.53 -17.84
CA LYS A 54 -5.49 -17.88 -17.81
C LYS A 54 -3.96 -17.81 -17.94
N PRO A 55 -3.21 -18.75 -17.34
CA PRO A 55 -1.76 -18.78 -17.46
C PRO A 55 -1.28 -18.72 -18.92
N GLU A 56 -1.99 -19.35 -19.86
CA GLU A 56 -1.59 -19.38 -21.28
C GLU A 56 -1.74 -18.02 -21.97
N GLU A 57 -2.53 -17.09 -21.41
CA GLU A 57 -2.70 -15.73 -21.92
C GLU A 57 -1.54 -14.80 -21.51
N LEU A 58 -0.85 -15.14 -20.41
CA LEU A 58 0.25 -14.35 -19.87
C LEU A 58 1.62 -14.96 -20.16
N PHE A 59 1.69 -16.29 -20.25
CA PHE A 59 2.93 -17.03 -20.31
C PHE A 59 2.98 -17.91 -21.56
N LYS A 60 4.05 -17.73 -22.34
CA LYS A 60 4.41 -18.65 -23.41
C LYS A 60 5.20 -19.84 -22.86
N ALA A 61 4.68 -21.05 -23.10
CA ALA A 61 5.30 -22.29 -22.67
C ALA A 61 6.79 -22.36 -23.07
N ASN A 62 7.63 -22.86 -22.16
CA ASN A 62 9.07 -23.09 -22.34
C ASN A 62 9.94 -21.85 -22.63
N THR A 63 9.45 -20.63 -22.38
CA THR A 63 10.23 -19.40 -22.65
C THR A 63 10.83 -18.72 -21.41
N TYR A 64 10.48 -19.17 -20.20
CA TYR A 64 10.87 -18.53 -18.93
C TYR A 64 11.85 -19.36 -18.08
N ASN A 65 12.59 -20.29 -18.69
CA ASN A 65 13.45 -21.26 -17.99
C ASN A 65 14.52 -20.61 -17.08
N ARG A 66 14.86 -19.33 -17.31
CA ARG A 66 15.83 -18.59 -16.49
C ARG A 66 15.28 -18.07 -15.16
N PHE A 67 13.97 -18.12 -14.94
CA PHE A 67 13.29 -17.50 -13.79
C PHE A 67 12.56 -18.49 -12.87
N LEU A 68 12.51 -19.78 -13.25
CA LEU A 68 11.81 -20.84 -12.50
C LEU A 68 12.78 -21.72 -11.68
N ALA A 69 13.88 -21.14 -11.22
CA ALA A 69 14.90 -21.85 -10.43
C ALA A 69 14.39 -22.22 -9.03
#